data_AF-A0A959CLQ4-F1
#
_entry.id   AF-A0A959CLQ4-F1
#
_cell.length_a   1.000
_cell.length_b   1.000
_cell.length_c   1.000
_cell.angle_alpha   90.00
_cell.angle_beta   90.00
_cell.angle_gamma   90.00
#
_symmetry.space_group_name_H-M   'P 1'
#
loop_
_entity.id
_entity.type
_entity.pdbx_description
1 polymer ?
#
loop_
_entity_poly.entity_id
_entity_poly.type
_entity_poly.pdbx_seq_one_letter_code
_entity_poly.pdbx_strand_id
1 'polypeptide(L)' 'PRSTLLLLIAALIGDDWRRAYQYALDNDFRFLSYGDSSLLLP' A
#
# COMPACT_ATOMS: atom_id res chain seq x y z
N PRO A 1 10.29 3.27 2.66
CA PRO A 1 9.38 3.69 3.76
C PRO A 1 9.33 2.65 4.90
N ARG A 2 9.69 3.04 6.14
CA ARG A 2 9.63 2.17 7.34
C ARG A 2 8.51 2.65 8.28
N SER A 3 7.26 2.44 7.89
CA SER A 3 6.11 2.69 8.77
C SER A 3 5.53 1.37 9.28
N THR A 4 5.03 1.38 10.51
CA THR A 4 4.33 0.24 11.11
C THR A 4 3.08 -0.16 10.31
N LEU A 5 2.45 0.80 9.63
CA LEU A 5 1.32 0.55 8.73
C LEU A 5 1.70 -0.32 7.53
N LEU A 6 2.87 -0.08 6.93
CA LEU A 6 3.38 -0.89 5.83
C LEU A 6 3.66 -2.33 6.26
N LEU A 7 4.11 -2.52 7.51
CA LEU A 7 4.29 -3.85 8.09
C LEU A 7 2.94 -4.59 8.26
N LEU A 8 1.89 -3.89 8.69
CA LEU A 8 0.54 -4.46 8.80
C LEU A 8 -0.01 -4.89 7.43
N ILE A 9 0.16 -4.06 6.40
CA ILE A 9 -0.24 -4.40 5.03
C ILE A 9 0.55 -5.62 4.55
N ALA A 10 1.87 -5.65 4.76
CA ALA A 10 2.71 -6.80 4.38
C ALA A 10 2.31 -8.10 5.11
N ALA A 11 1.82 -8.02 6.35
CA ALA A 11 1.32 -9.19 7.08
C ALA A 11 0.00 -9.74 6.51
N LEU A 12 -0.84 -8.88 5.89
CA LEU A 12 -2.13 -9.29 5.32
C LEU A 12 -1.97 -9.93 3.93
N ILE A 13 -1.19 -9.31 3.05
CA ILE A 13 -1.10 -9.71 1.62
C ILE A 13 0.29 -10.26 1.22
N GLY A 14 1.20 -10.44 2.18
CA GLY A 14 2.56 -10.92 1.89
C GLY A 14 3.34 -9.93 1.01
N ASP A 15 4.29 -10.42 0.21
CA ASP A 15 5.17 -9.59 -0.63
C ASP A 15 4.44 -8.81 -1.74
N ASP A 16 3.17 -9.12 -2.03
CA ASP A 16 2.37 -8.44 -3.06
C ASP A 16 2.10 -6.96 -2.74
N TRP A 17 2.30 -6.52 -1.49
CA TRP A 17 2.22 -5.10 -1.14
C TRP A 17 3.13 -4.23 -2.00
N ARG A 18 4.29 -4.74 -2.44
CA ARG A 18 5.23 -3.99 -3.29
C ARG A 18 4.63 -3.74 -4.67
N ARG A 19 3.91 -4.72 -5.22
CA ARG A 19 3.27 -4.62 -6.53
C ARG A 19 2.12 -3.61 -6.48
N ALA A 20 1.30 -3.66 -5.44
CA ALA A 20 0.24 -2.68 -5.21
C ALA A 20 0.80 -1.26 -5.01
N TYR A 21 1.90 -1.13 -4.27
CA TYR A 21 2.57 0.15 -4.04
C TYR A 21 3.16 0.72 -5.35
N GLN A 22 3.79 -0.12 -6.17
CA GLN A 22 4.31 0.29 -7.47
C GLN A 22 3.19 0.75 -8.41
N TYR A 23 2.09 0.00 -8.47
CA TYR A 23 0.91 0.41 -9.26
C TYR A 23 0.40 1.80 -8.83
N ALA A 24 0.31 2.05 -7.53
CA ALA A 24 -0.13 3.34 -7.00
C ALA A 24 0.84 4.48 -7.41
N LEU A 25 2.15 4.23 -7.41
CA LEU A 25 3.15 5.20 -7.89
C LEU A 25 3.01 5.47 -9.39
N ASP A 26 2.85 4.42 -10.20
CA ASP A 26 2.75 4.52 -11.66
C ASP A 26 1.46 5.24 -12.13
N ASN A 27 0.45 5.29 -11.26
CA ASN A 27 -0.85 5.92 -11.54
C ASN A 27 -1.07 7.23 -10.74
N ASP A 28 0.00 7.84 -10.21
CA ASP A 28 -0.05 9.13 -9.48
C ASP A 28 -1.06 9.16 -8.32
N PHE A 29 -1.23 8.05 -7.61
CA PHE A 29 -2.07 8.01 -6.42
C PHE A 29 -1.50 8.92 -5.33
N ARG A 30 -2.40 9.58 -4.60
CA ARG A 30 -2.03 10.42 -3.45
C ARG A 30 -1.81 9.52 -2.24
N PHE A 31 -0.72 9.75 -1.51
CA PHE A 31 -0.39 8.99 -0.29
C PHE A 31 -0.66 9.82 0.97
N LEU A 32 -0.44 9.19 2.14
CA LEU A 32 -0.62 9.77 3.48
C LEU A 32 -2.09 9.98 3.86
N SER A 33 -2.34 10.72 4.93
CA SER A 33 -3.63 10.84 5.61
C SER A 33 -4.78 11.39 4.75
N TYR A 34 -4.47 12.10 3.66
CA TYR A 34 -5.44 12.66 2.72
C TYR A 34 -5.28 12.08 1.31
N GLY A 35 -4.63 10.92 1.23
CA GLY A 35 -4.41 10.17 0.02
C GLY A 35 -5.63 9.38 -0.43
N ASP A 36 -5.42 8.62 -1.48
CA ASP A 36 -6.42 7.69 -2.02
C ASP A 36 -6.47 6.41 -1.18
N SER A 37 -7.60 5.71 -1.23
CA SER A 37 -7.85 4.50 -0.42
C SER A 37 -7.48 3.23 -1.17
N SER A 38 -7.10 2.19 -0.43
CA SER A 38 -6.85 0.85 -0.96
C SER A 38 -7.68 -0.18 -0.20
N LEU A 39 -8.40 -1.04 -0.92
CA LEU A 39 -9.19 -2.13 -0.37
C LEU A 39 -8.46 -3.45 -0.67
N LEU A 40 -8.04 -4.15 0.38
CA LEU A 40 -7.35 -5.43 0.31
C LEU A 40 -8.26 -6.52 0.87
N LEU A 41 -8.50 -7.56 0.08
CA LEU A 41 -9.30 -8.73 0.46
C LEU A 41 -8.36 -9.93 0.58
N PRO A 42 -8.50 -10.78 1.63
CA PRO A 42 -7.71 -11.98 1.81
C PRO A 42 -8.03 -13.08 0.78
#